data_AF-A0AAD9HJ31-F1
#
_entry.id   AF-A0AAD9HJ31-F1
#
_cell.length_a   1.000
_cell.length_b   1.000
_cell.length_c   1.000
_cell.angle_alpha   90.00
_cell.angle_beta   90.00
_cell.angle_gamma   90.00
#
_symmetry.space_group_name_H-M   'P 1'
#
loop_
_entity.id
_entity.type
_entity.pdbx_description
1 polymer ?
#
loop_
_entity_poly.entity_id
_entity_poly.type
_entity_poly.pdbx_seq_one_letter_code
_entity_poly.pdbx_strand_id
1 'polypeptide(L)'
;MAAVVDVAYVAGHLGVPESTLSTATTDPTPELVASLLAAVIAKAREYDELYAQKLQVDIELESAHHSAESRCQSFKATADKALKDVEEVRQKLKEEGALDMCH
;
A
#
# COMPACT_ATOMS: atom_id res chain seq x y z
N MET A 1 -26.68 -4.81 30.59
CA MET A 1 -27.48 -4.03 29.62
C MET A 1 -27.04 -4.51 28.25
N ALA A 2 -27.92 -5.12 27.45
CA ALA A 2 -27.55 -5.53 26.09
C ALA A 2 -27.21 -4.26 25.30
N ALA A 3 -26.07 -4.26 24.60
CA ALA A 3 -25.76 -3.18 23.66
C ALA A 3 -26.87 -3.14 22.61
N VAL A 4 -27.42 -1.95 22.34
CA VAL A 4 -28.35 -1.78 21.23
C VAL A 4 -27.55 -2.09 19.95
N VAL A 5 -27.87 -3.21 19.33
CA VAL A 5 -27.27 -3.61 18.05
C VAL A 5 -27.87 -2.70 16.99
N ASP A 6 -27.02 -2.00 16.24
CA ASP A 6 -27.45 -1.27 15.05
C ASP A 6 -27.79 -2.28 13.94
N VAL A 7 -29.05 -2.69 13.92
CA VAL A 7 -29.57 -3.71 12.99
C VAL A 7 -29.42 -3.25 11.55
N ALA A 8 -29.65 -1.97 11.27
CA ALA A 8 -29.53 -1.41 9.92
C ALA A 8 -28.08 -1.49 9.43
N TYR A 9 -27.11 -1.11 10.28
CA TYR A 9 -25.70 -1.20 9.94
C TYR A 9 -25.26 -2.65 9.67
N VAL A 10 -25.61 -3.58 10.57
CA VAL A 10 -25.21 -4.99 10.44
C VAL A 10 -25.88 -5.63 9.22
N ALA A 11 -27.16 -5.33 8.97
CA ALA A 11 -27.89 -5.82 7.80
C ALA A 11 -27.24 -5.34 6.50
N GLY A 12 -26.92 -4.05 6.40
CA GLY A 12 -26.20 -3.47 5.27
C GLY A 12 -24.81 -4.08 5.07
N HIS A 13 -24.05 -4.26 6.16
CA HIS A 13 -22.70 -4.81 6.10
C HIS A 13 -22.69 -6.29 5.69
N LEU A 14 -23.64 -7.09 6.18
CA LEU A 14 -23.75 -8.51 5.86
C LEU A 14 -24.50 -8.79 4.54
N GLY A 15 -25.13 -7.77 3.93
CA GLY A 15 -25.93 -7.92 2.72
C GLY A 15 -27.21 -8.73 2.94
N VAL A 16 -27.78 -8.69 4.15
CA VAL A 16 -29.02 -9.39 4.52
C VAL A 16 -30.16 -8.40 4.72
N PRO A 17 -31.43 -8.80 4.52
CA PRO A 17 -32.56 -7.93 4.80
C PRO A 17 -32.63 -7.53 6.27
N GLU A 18 -32.87 -6.24 6.55
CA GLU A 18 -32.99 -5.73 7.93
C GLU A 18 -34.12 -6.42 8.71
N SER A 19 -35.23 -6.74 8.04
CA SER A 19 -36.35 -7.49 8.62
C SER A 19 -35.95 -8.90 9.09
N THR A 20 -35.07 -9.58 8.34
CA THR A 20 -34.53 -10.90 8.70
C THR A 20 -33.70 -10.80 9.97
N LEU A 21 -32.83 -9.78 10.07
CA LEU A 21 -31.99 -9.58 11.25
C LEU A 21 -32.81 -9.10 12.46
N SER A 22 -33.78 -8.21 12.26
CA SER A 22 -34.72 -7.77 13.29
C SER A 22 -35.51 -8.94 13.88
N THR A 23 -36.02 -9.84 13.03
CA THR A 23 -36.71 -11.06 13.47
C THR A 23 -35.74 -11.97 14.24
N ALA A 24 -34.53 -12.19 13.75
CA ALA A 24 -33.52 -13.00 14.44
C ALA A 24 -33.15 -12.46 15.84
N THR A 25 -33.26 -11.14 16.07
CA THR A 25 -32.99 -10.53 17.39
C THR A 25 -34.16 -10.61 18.37
N THR A 26 -35.38 -10.84 17.89
CA THR A 26 -36.62 -10.78 18.70
C THR A 26 -37.29 -12.15 18.85
N ASP A 27 -37.27 -12.97 17.80
CA ASP A 27 -37.80 -14.33 17.74
C ASP A 27 -36.86 -15.23 16.90
N PRO A 28 -35.73 -15.69 17.48
CA PRO A 28 -34.73 -16.44 16.74
C PRO A 28 -35.21 -17.86 16.42
N THR A 29 -35.18 -18.24 15.14
CA THR A 29 -35.30 -19.63 14.70
C THR A 29 -33.94 -20.20 14.26
N PRO A 30 -33.74 -21.53 14.31
CA PRO A 30 -32.50 -22.16 13.84
C PRO A 30 -32.11 -21.77 12.41
N GLU A 31 -33.10 -21.60 11.52
CA GLU A 31 -32.91 -21.25 10.12
C GLU A 31 -32.42 -19.80 9.97
N LEU A 32 -32.99 -18.86 10.73
CA LEU A 32 -32.56 -17.46 10.74
C LEU A 32 -31.13 -17.32 11.26
N VAL A 33 -30.80 -18.05 12.33
CA VAL A 33 -29.43 -18.07 12.89
C VAL A 33 -28.45 -18.68 11.89
N ALA A 34 -28.80 -19.80 11.25
CA ALA A 34 -27.94 -20.42 10.24
C ALA A 34 -27.70 -19.49 9.03
N SER A 35 -28.74 -18.78 8.57
CA SER A 35 -28.62 -17.81 7.49
C SER A 35 -27.71 -16.63 7.88
N LEU A 36 -27.84 -16.12 9.10
CA LEU A 36 -26.98 -15.06 9.61
C LEU A 36 -25.51 -15.52 9.69
N LEU A 37 -25.25 -16.70 10.24
CA LEU A 37 -23.90 -17.25 10.33
C LEU A 37 -23.29 -17.50 8.95
N ALA A 38 -24.09 -17.91 7.95
CA ALA A 38 -23.63 -18.04 6.57
C ALA A 38 -23.19 -16.68 5.99
N ALA A 39 -23.95 -15.61 6.24
CA ALA A 39 -23.58 -14.26 5.81
C ALA A 39 -22.30 -13.76 6.51
N VAL A 40 -22.14 -14.05 7.81
CA VAL A 40 -20.92 -13.76 8.57
C VAL A 40 -19.71 -14.51 8.00
N ILE A 41 -19.86 -15.80 7.68
CA ILE A 41 -18.80 -16.61 7.08
C ILE A 41 -18.41 -16.05 5.70
N ALA A 42 -19.38 -15.64 4.89
CA ALA A 42 -19.10 -15.03 3.60
C ALA A 42 -18.26 -13.75 3.75
N LYS A 43 -18.64 -12.88 4.69
CA LYS A 43 -17.90 -11.64 4.97
C LYS A 43 -16.52 -11.88 5.58
N ALA A 44 -16.37 -12.89 6.44
CA ALA A 44 -15.08 -13.28 6.99
C ALA A 44 -14.12 -13.74 5.88
N ARG A 45 -14.60 -14.56 4.92
CA ARG A 45 -13.79 -15.00 3.78
C ARG A 45 -13.39 -13.84 2.86
N GLU A 46 -14.33 -12.93 2.59
CA GLU A 46 -14.05 -11.71 1.82
C GLU A 46 -12.96 -10.87 2.51
N TYR A 47 -13.04 -10.72 3.83
CA TYR A 47 -12.03 -10.01 4.61
C TYR A 47 -10.67 -10.69 4.56
N ASP A 48 -10.61 -12.02 4.74
CA ASP A 48 -9.36 -12.78 4.68
C ASP A 48 -8.68 -12.64 3.32
N GLU A 49 -9.47 -12.68 2.23
CA GLU A 49 -8.99 -12.45 0.87
C GLU A 49 -8.46 -11.03 0.68
N LEU A 50 -9.24 -10.01 1.08
CA LEU A 50 -8.83 -8.60 0.99
C LEU A 50 -7.56 -8.34 1.81
N TYR A 51 -7.43 -8.94 2.99
CA TYR A 51 -6.25 -8.81 3.84
C TYR A 51 -5.01 -9.41 3.18
N ALA A 52 -5.14 -10.60 2.58
CA ALA A 52 -4.05 -11.24 1.84
C ALA A 52 -3.62 -10.39 0.64
N GLN A 53 -4.57 -9.87 -0.14
CA GLN A 53 -4.29 -8.98 -1.27
C GLN A 53 -3.60 -7.68 -0.82
N LYS A 54 -4.06 -7.08 0.28
CA LYS A 54 -3.46 -5.87 0.85
C LYS A 54 -2.01 -6.10 1.28
N LEU A 55 -1.72 -7.23 1.93
CA LEU A 55 -0.35 -7.60 2.29
C LEU A 55 0.55 -7.75 1.05
N GLN A 56 0.03 -8.37 -0.01
CA GLN A 56 0.76 -8.50 -1.26
C GLN A 56 1.08 -7.12 -1.88
N VAL A 57 0.09 -6.23 -1.96
CA VAL A 57 0.27 -4.87 -2.51
C VAL A 57 1.27 -4.06 -1.68
N ASP A 58 1.22 -4.16 -0.34
CA ASP A 58 2.16 -3.48 0.56
C ASP A 58 3.62 -3.94 0.26
N ILE A 59 3.84 -5.24 0.06
CA ILE A 59 5.16 -5.80 -0.29
C ILE A 59 5.62 -5.32 -1.68
N GLU A 60 4.73 -5.34 -2.67
CA GLU A 60 5.04 -4.88 -4.03
C GLU A 60 5.41 -3.39 -4.05
N LEU A 61 4.69 -2.58 -3.25
CA LEU A 61 4.96 -1.16 -3.11
C LEU A 61 6.32 -0.89 -2.45
N GLU A 62 6.64 -1.59 -1.36
CA GLU A 62 7.93 -1.43 -0.67
C GLU A 62 9.10 -1.81 -1.58
N SER A 63 8.97 -2.92 -2.31
CA SER A 63 9.96 -3.36 -3.30
C SER A 63 10.15 -2.33 -4.42
N ALA A 64 9.04 -1.78 -4.95
CA ALA A 64 9.08 -0.74 -5.97
C ALA A 64 9.73 0.55 -5.45
N HIS A 65 9.41 0.95 -4.22
CA HIS A 65 9.99 2.11 -3.56
C HIS A 65 11.51 1.93 -3.39
N HIS A 66 11.95 0.82 -2.81
CA HIS A 66 13.37 0.54 -2.59
C HIS A 66 14.15 0.48 -3.92
N SER A 67 13.57 -0.12 -4.96
CA SER A 67 14.15 -0.14 -6.31
C SER A 67 14.25 1.25 -6.94
N ALA A 68 13.23 2.10 -6.77
CA ALA A 68 13.26 3.48 -7.21
C ALA A 68 14.32 4.29 -6.46
N GLU A 69 14.38 4.16 -5.14
CA GLU A 69 15.37 4.83 -4.30
C GLU A 69 16.80 4.44 -4.68
N SER A 70 17.08 3.14 -4.85
CA SER A 70 18.39 2.64 -5.27
C SER A 70 18.81 3.20 -6.63
N ARG A 71 17.90 3.27 -7.60
CA ARG A 71 18.16 3.88 -8.92
C ARG A 71 18.45 5.37 -8.79
N CYS A 72 17.69 6.10 -7.99
CA CYS A 72 17.93 7.52 -7.72
C CYS A 72 19.32 7.75 -7.10
N GLN A 73 19.72 6.94 -6.12
CA GLN A 73 21.05 7.02 -5.51
C GLN A 73 22.16 6.74 -6.53
N SER A 74 22.00 5.73 -7.39
CA SER A 74 22.93 5.40 -8.47
C SER A 74 23.07 6.53 -9.50
N PHE A 75 21.95 7.12 -9.91
CA PHE A 75 21.94 8.28 -10.82
C PHE A 75 22.61 9.50 -10.19
N LYS A 76 22.34 9.77 -8.91
CA LYS A 76 23.01 10.84 -8.17
C LYS A 76 24.51 10.63 -8.12
N ALA A 77 24.98 9.43 -7.75
CA ALA A 77 26.41 9.12 -7.72
C ALA A 77 27.07 9.27 -9.10
N THR A 78 26.37 8.86 -10.16
CA THR A 78 26.86 9.01 -11.55
C THR A 78 26.95 10.47 -11.96
N ALA A 79 25.94 11.29 -11.64
CA ALA A 79 25.92 12.72 -11.92
C ALA A 79 27.01 13.46 -11.13
N ASP A 80 27.15 13.17 -9.83
CA ASP A 80 28.18 13.76 -8.96
C ASP A 80 29.59 13.44 -9.49
N LYS A 81 29.83 12.20 -9.96
CA LYS A 81 31.09 11.82 -10.61
C LYS A 81 31.32 12.59 -11.92
N ALA A 82 30.31 12.64 -12.79
CA ALA A 82 30.43 13.33 -14.07
C ALA A 82 30.72 14.83 -13.90
N LEU A 83 30.12 15.48 -12.90
CA LEU A 83 30.41 16.87 -12.55
C LEU A 83 31.87 17.04 -12.12
N LYS A 84 32.37 16.16 -11.25
CA LYS A 84 33.76 16.18 -10.81
C LYS A 84 34.74 15.99 -11.97
N ASP A 85 34.48 15.02 -12.84
CA ASP A 85 35.33 14.76 -14.02
C ASP A 85 35.38 16.00 -14.95
N VAL A 86 34.26 16.69 -15.14
CA VAL A 86 34.19 17.95 -15.92
C VAL A 86 34.99 19.07 -15.26
N GLU A 87 34.91 19.23 -13.94
CA GLU A 87 35.69 20.21 -13.18
C GLU A 87 37.19 19.93 -13.29
N GLU A 88 37.61 18.68 -13.15
CA GLU A 88 39.01 18.27 -13.28
C GLU A 88 39.56 18.54 -14.69
N VAL A 89 38.80 18.23 -15.75
CA VAL A 89 39.21 18.53 -17.13
C VAL A 89 39.32 20.03 -17.37
N ARG A 90 38.36 20.83 -16.87
CA ARG A 90 38.43 22.30 -16.98
C ARG A 90 39.64 22.87 -16.26
N GLN A 91 40.03 22.29 -15.13
CA GLN A 91 41.20 22.73 -14.39
C GLN A 91 42.49 22.40 -15.15
N LYS A 92 42.64 21.17 -15.65
CA LYS A 92 43.80 20.76 -16.46
C LYS A 92 43.99 21.65 -17.69
N LEU A 93 42.91 21.95 -18.42
CA LEU A 93 42.95 22.85 -19.58
C LEU A 93 43.43 24.27 -19.22
N LYS A 94 43.05 24.79 -18.04
CA LYS A 94 43.55 26.09 -17.57
C LYS A 94 45.04 26.04 -17.24
N GLU A 95 45.49 24.96 -16.62
CA GLU A 95 46.90 24.76 -16.27
C GLU A 95 47.77 24.63 -17.52
N GLU A 96 47.34 23.84 -18.52
CA GLU A 96 48.02 23.69 -19.81
C GLU A 96 48.08 25.02 -20.58
N GLY A 97 46.97 25.76 -20.68
CA GLY A 97 46.95 27.06 -21.34
C GLY A 97 47.80 28.14 -20.63
N ALA A 98 47.95 28.05 -19.31
CA ALA A 98 48.84 28.93 -18.56
C ALA A 98 50.33 28.61 -18.77
N LEU A 99 50.66 27.32 -18.94
CA LEU A 99 52.01 26.87 -19.28
C LEU A 99 52.42 27.33 -20.69
N ASP A 100 51.51 27.23 -21.66
CA ASP A 100 51.75 27.67 -23.05
C ASP A 100 51.95 29.19 -23.18
N MET A 101 51.41 29.99 -22.25
CA MET A 101 51.65 31.43 -22.19
C MET A 101 53.00 31.83 -21.57
N CYS A 102 53.70 30.90 -20.90
CA CYS A 102 54.99 31.16 -20.25
C CYS A 102 56.21 30.71 -21.07
N HIS A 103 56.01 30.27 -22.32
CA HIS A 103 57.05 29.93 -23.29
C HIS A 103 56.92 30.80 -24.54
#